data_AF-A0A416JMR5-F1
#
_entry.id   AF-A0A416JMR5-F1
#
_cell.length_a   1.000
_cell.length_b   1.000
_cell.length_c   1.000
_cell.angle_alpha   90.00
_cell.angle_beta   90.00
_cell.angle_gamma   90.00
#
_symmetry.space_group_name_H-M   'P 1'
#
loop_
_entity.id
_entity.type
_entity.pdbx_description
1 polymer ?
#
loop_
_entity_poly.entity_id
_entity_poly.type
_entity_poly.pdbx_seq_one_letter_code
_entity_poly.pdbx_strand_id
1 'polypeptide(L)'
;MTANEAISSWEKIQQGVKEAETLMGKREYNLSMVKARQTLEFMVHCLCDQAGIMEPDLSRSIDALYNERVITKTTCEHYHKIRMLGNSAVHENNTSAYDANQAYQFLSQEVYTFSHDYRAGKRRPSAASKSRSSQTERRTSGSSRGSSSSRSRKKNSDSRFSSTDLIRLGAVLVCVAVIVLVVRLVLPKKKGTTETAPVTTENLLPETTAAPETMAETTPAAVYKTSDNLNVRSEPSTSGNKLGLLPAGTIVDYVEDYDSDWAVINYDGTQAYVSKQFLVHD
;
A
#
# COMPACT_ATOMS: atom_id res chain seq x y z
N MET A 1 19.08 12.45 -8.57
CA MET A 1 19.45 11.03 -8.46
C MET A 1 20.07 10.52 -9.76
N THR A 2 21.15 9.73 -9.68
CA THR A 2 21.89 9.10 -10.78
C THR A 2 21.16 7.88 -11.38
N ALA A 3 21.72 7.22 -12.39
CA ALA A 3 21.13 6.00 -12.96
C ALA A 3 21.12 4.83 -11.96
N ASN A 4 22.24 4.62 -11.25
CA ASN A 4 22.44 3.50 -10.33
C ASN A 4 21.45 3.54 -9.14
N GLU A 5 21.13 4.74 -8.64
CA GLU A 5 20.16 4.92 -7.55
C GLU A 5 18.74 4.47 -7.92
N ALA A 6 18.32 4.63 -9.19
CA ALA A 6 17.01 4.17 -9.64
C ALA A 6 16.94 2.65 -9.82
N ILE A 7 18.06 2.00 -10.14
CA ILE A 7 18.19 0.54 -10.13
C ILE A 7 18.04 0.04 -8.69
N SER A 8 18.81 0.61 -7.75
CA SER A 8 18.72 0.27 -6.31
C SER A 8 17.34 0.55 -5.69
N SER A 9 16.65 1.61 -6.12
CA SER A 9 15.29 1.92 -5.64
C SER A 9 14.28 0.89 -6.15
N TRP A 10 14.36 0.50 -7.42
CA TRP A 10 13.53 -0.56 -7.98
C TRP A 10 13.79 -1.92 -7.31
N GLU A 11 15.05 -2.29 -7.08
CA GLU A 11 15.44 -3.51 -6.36
C GLU A 11 14.84 -3.57 -4.94
N LYS A 12 14.86 -2.46 -4.20
CA LYS A 12 14.23 -2.35 -2.87
C LYS A 12 12.72 -2.56 -2.91
N ILE A 13 12.04 -2.04 -3.94
CA ILE A 13 10.60 -2.21 -4.12
C ILE A 13 10.27 -3.68 -4.40
N GLN A 14 10.97 -4.32 -5.33
CA GLN A 14 10.78 -5.76 -5.61
C GLN A 14 11.06 -6.63 -4.38
N GLN A 15 12.11 -6.31 -3.61
CA GLN A 15 12.42 -7.00 -2.37
C GLN A 15 11.34 -6.79 -1.30
N GLY A 16 10.73 -5.60 -1.22
CA GLY A 16 9.60 -5.31 -0.33
C GLY A 16 8.36 -6.17 -0.62
N VAL A 17 7.99 -6.31 -1.90
CA VAL A 17 6.91 -7.22 -2.35
C VAL A 17 7.22 -8.66 -1.98
N LYS A 18 8.43 -9.14 -2.27
CA LYS A 18 8.86 -10.52 -1.98
C LYS A 18 8.89 -10.81 -0.48
N GLU A 19 9.22 -9.83 0.35
CA GLU A 19 9.12 -9.96 1.81
C GLU A 19 7.65 -10.04 2.27
N ALA A 20 6.74 -9.23 1.72
CA ALA A 20 5.31 -9.37 2.00
C ALA A 20 4.76 -10.76 1.58
N GLU A 21 5.11 -11.24 0.38
CA GLU A 21 4.78 -12.60 -0.09
C GLU A 21 5.31 -13.69 0.86
N THR A 22 6.56 -13.54 1.33
CA THR A 22 7.17 -14.47 2.29
C THR A 22 6.42 -14.46 3.64
N LEU A 23 5.92 -13.30 4.07
CA LEU A 23 5.12 -13.16 5.30
C LEU A 23 3.72 -13.79 5.11
N MET A 24 3.09 -13.64 3.94
CA MET A 24 1.86 -14.38 3.59
C MET A 24 2.05 -15.90 3.67
N GLY A 25 3.15 -16.42 3.08
CA GLY A 25 3.47 -17.86 3.11
C GLY A 25 3.71 -18.42 4.51
N LYS A 26 4.19 -17.59 5.44
CA LYS A 26 4.34 -17.91 6.87
C LYS A 26 3.06 -17.76 7.69
N ARG A 27 1.98 -17.20 7.13
CA ARG A 27 0.77 -16.75 7.83
C ARG A 27 0.99 -15.58 8.80
N GLU A 28 2.07 -14.82 8.60
CA GLU A 28 2.38 -13.59 9.33
C GLU A 28 1.59 -12.40 8.72
N TYR A 29 0.26 -12.54 8.62
CA TYR A 29 -0.64 -11.66 7.85
C TYR A 29 -0.55 -10.17 8.25
N ASN A 30 -0.49 -9.89 9.56
CA ASN A 30 -0.28 -8.55 10.09
C ASN A 30 1.02 -7.91 9.55
N LEU A 31 2.14 -8.62 9.69
CA LEU A 31 3.44 -8.15 9.22
C LEU A 31 3.48 -8.00 7.70
N SER A 32 2.75 -8.83 6.94
CA SER A 32 2.58 -8.68 5.49
C SER A 32 1.91 -7.34 5.14
N MET A 33 0.79 -6.98 5.80
CA MET A 33 0.12 -5.68 5.60
C MET A 33 1.01 -4.49 5.97
N VAL A 34 1.72 -4.58 7.10
CA VAL A 34 2.71 -3.56 7.51
C VAL A 34 3.81 -3.43 6.46
N LYS A 35 4.34 -4.55 5.94
CA LYS A 35 5.39 -4.56 4.92
C LYS A 35 4.91 -4.02 3.57
N ALA A 36 3.67 -4.32 3.18
CA ALA A 36 3.05 -3.79 1.97
C ALA A 36 2.95 -2.26 2.03
N ARG A 37 2.47 -1.71 3.15
CA ARG A 37 2.46 -0.27 3.40
C ARG A 37 3.87 0.36 3.38
N GLN A 38 4.86 -0.24 4.04
CA GLN A 38 6.25 0.26 4.00
C GLN A 38 6.82 0.29 2.57
N THR A 39 6.46 -0.70 1.75
CA THR A 39 6.88 -0.77 0.35
C THR A 39 6.20 0.32 -0.48
N LEU A 40 4.90 0.56 -0.26
CA LEU A 40 4.17 1.70 -0.82
C LEU A 40 4.76 3.05 -0.39
N GLU A 41 5.07 3.24 0.89
CA GLU A 41 5.68 4.48 1.42
C GLU A 41 6.96 4.82 0.66
N PHE A 42 7.82 3.82 0.42
CA PHE A 42 9.04 3.99 -0.37
C PHE A 42 8.75 4.28 -1.87
N MET A 43 7.73 3.67 -2.48
CA MET A 43 7.29 3.98 -3.85
C MET A 43 6.79 5.43 -3.96
N VAL A 44 5.92 5.87 -3.04
CA VAL A 44 5.37 7.23 -3.00
C VAL A 44 6.48 8.26 -2.80
N HIS A 45 7.44 8.02 -1.90
CA HIS A 45 8.64 8.86 -1.78
C HIS A 45 9.42 8.95 -3.10
N CYS A 46 9.67 7.82 -3.79
CA CYS A 46 10.37 7.82 -5.08
C CYS A 46 9.65 8.64 -6.16
N LEU A 47 8.31 8.71 -6.14
CA LEU A 47 7.53 9.54 -7.05
C LEU A 47 7.53 11.02 -6.63
N CYS A 48 7.42 11.31 -5.33
CA CYS A 48 7.46 12.67 -4.78
C CYS A 48 8.81 13.34 -5.04
N ASP A 49 9.92 12.66 -4.78
CA ASP A 49 11.29 13.11 -5.07
C ASP A 49 11.50 13.42 -6.56
N GLN A 50 10.82 12.71 -7.45
CA GLN A 50 10.87 12.94 -8.90
C GLN A 50 9.99 14.13 -9.33
N ALA A 51 8.85 14.33 -8.67
CA ALA A 51 7.92 15.43 -8.94
C ALA A 51 8.36 16.76 -8.28
N GLY A 52 9.21 16.71 -7.26
CA GLY A 52 9.54 17.85 -6.40
C GLY A 52 8.48 18.14 -5.33
N ILE A 53 7.61 17.16 -5.04
CA ILE A 53 6.56 17.25 -4.01
C ILE A 53 7.18 16.92 -2.65
N MET A 54 6.86 17.71 -1.62
CA MET A 54 7.28 17.48 -0.25
C MET A 54 6.09 17.67 0.69
N GLU A 55 5.39 16.57 0.97
CA GLU A 55 4.27 16.50 1.91
C GLU A 55 4.69 15.75 3.20
N PRO A 56 4.16 16.12 4.38
CA PRO A 56 4.59 15.54 5.65
C PRO A 56 3.94 14.18 5.94
N ASP A 57 2.76 13.92 5.36
CA ASP A 57 1.93 12.74 5.64
C ASP A 57 1.71 11.95 4.35
N LEU A 58 1.86 10.62 4.40
CA LEU A 58 1.69 9.72 3.26
C LEU A 58 0.38 9.95 2.49
N SER A 59 -0.73 10.27 3.18
CA SER A 59 -1.99 10.54 2.49
C SER A 59 -1.88 11.76 1.58
N ARG A 60 -1.36 12.89 2.07
CA ARG A 60 -1.20 14.10 1.25
C ARG A 60 -0.20 13.88 0.12
N SER A 61 0.85 13.07 0.33
CA SER A 61 1.77 12.66 -0.74
C SER A 61 1.04 11.93 -1.87
N ILE A 62 0.12 11.02 -1.55
CA ILE A 62 -0.72 10.30 -2.54
C ILE A 62 -1.68 11.29 -3.25
N ASP A 63 -2.39 12.12 -2.48
CA ASP A 63 -3.32 13.14 -3.00
C ASP A 63 -2.61 14.13 -3.95
N ALA A 64 -1.43 14.62 -3.57
CA ALA A 64 -0.62 15.54 -4.36
C ALA A 64 -0.10 14.90 -5.66
N LEU A 65 0.35 13.64 -5.63
CA LEU A 65 0.74 12.90 -6.82
C LEU A 65 -0.41 12.75 -7.83
N TYR A 66 -1.64 12.57 -7.36
CA TYR A 66 -2.83 12.52 -8.22
C TYR A 66 -3.18 13.89 -8.79
N ASN A 67 -3.13 14.94 -7.97
CA ASN A 67 -3.40 16.33 -8.37
C ASN A 67 -2.40 16.81 -9.44
N GLU A 68 -1.11 16.57 -9.26
CA GLU A 68 -0.03 16.87 -10.23
C GLU A 68 0.02 15.89 -11.42
N ARG A 69 -0.95 14.97 -11.53
CA ARG A 69 -1.07 13.98 -12.62
C ARG A 69 0.16 13.09 -12.80
N VAL A 70 0.85 12.79 -11.70
CA VAL A 70 1.97 11.85 -11.64
C VAL A 70 1.47 10.40 -11.55
N ILE A 71 0.31 10.18 -10.92
CA ILE A 71 -0.37 8.88 -10.83
C ILE A 71 -1.81 8.95 -11.35
N THR A 72 -2.37 7.78 -11.69
CA THR A 72 -3.78 7.65 -12.11
C THR A 72 -4.75 7.70 -10.92
N LYS A 73 -6.06 7.87 -11.19
CA LYS A 73 -7.12 7.77 -10.16
C LYS A 73 -7.10 6.39 -9.49
N THR A 74 -7.01 5.33 -10.30
CA THR A 74 -6.93 3.93 -9.85
C THR A 74 -5.71 3.67 -8.97
N THR A 75 -4.54 4.15 -9.37
CA THR A 75 -3.31 4.07 -8.54
C THR A 75 -3.48 4.80 -7.21
N CYS A 76 -4.10 5.99 -7.21
CA CYS A 76 -4.40 6.74 -5.99
C CYS A 76 -5.34 5.95 -5.05
N GLU A 77 -6.41 5.36 -5.59
CA GLU A 77 -7.35 4.50 -4.85
C GLU A 77 -6.66 3.26 -4.27
N HIS A 78 -5.82 2.57 -5.05
CA HIS A 78 -5.03 1.43 -4.58
C HIS A 78 -4.01 1.83 -3.50
N TYR A 79 -3.34 2.97 -3.66
CA TYR A 79 -2.42 3.51 -2.65
C TYR A 79 -3.16 3.82 -1.33
N HIS A 80 -4.38 4.36 -1.39
CA HIS A 80 -5.19 4.55 -0.20
C HIS A 80 -5.70 3.22 0.41
N LYS A 81 -6.10 2.23 -0.39
CA LYS A 81 -6.48 0.90 0.13
C LYS A 81 -5.32 0.24 0.89
N ILE A 82 -4.12 0.15 0.28
CA ILE A 82 -2.91 -0.37 0.95
C ILE A 82 -2.58 0.44 2.20
N ARG A 83 -2.68 1.79 2.14
CA ARG A 83 -2.47 2.66 3.31
C ARG A 83 -3.44 2.31 4.44
N MET A 84 -4.72 2.11 4.17
CA MET A 84 -5.72 1.82 5.21
C MET A 84 -5.51 0.44 5.83
N LEU A 85 -5.33 -0.60 5.02
CA LEU A 85 -5.06 -1.97 5.50
C LEU A 85 -3.78 -2.01 6.36
N GLY A 86 -2.72 -1.31 5.93
CA GLY A 86 -1.49 -1.14 6.71
C GLY A 86 -1.57 -0.11 7.87
N ASN A 87 -2.68 0.61 8.06
CA ASN A 87 -2.96 1.33 9.31
C ASN A 87 -3.67 0.39 10.29
N SER A 88 -4.69 -0.33 9.84
CA SER A 88 -5.39 -1.36 10.62
C SER A 88 -4.42 -2.41 11.19
N ALA A 89 -3.47 -2.89 10.38
CA ALA A 89 -2.42 -3.79 10.86
C ALA A 89 -1.52 -3.17 11.97
N VAL A 90 -1.15 -1.89 11.87
CA VAL A 90 -0.27 -1.24 12.86
C VAL A 90 -1.01 -0.86 14.15
N HIS A 91 -2.27 -0.43 14.05
CA HIS A 91 -3.01 0.23 15.14
C HIS A 91 -4.09 -0.64 15.78
N GLU A 92 -4.78 -1.47 15.00
CA GLU A 92 -5.80 -2.42 15.47
C GLU A 92 -5.24 -3.84 15.65
N ASN A 93 -3.95 -4.05 15.35
CA ASN A 93 -3.28 -5.37 15.36
C ASN A 93 -4.00 -6.40 14.46
N ASN A 94 -4.57 -5.95 13.33
CA ASN A 94 -5.32 -6.78 12.41
C ASN A 94 -4.47 -7.95 11.85
N THR A 95 -4.97 -9.18 11.97
CA THR A 95 -4.34 -10.44 11.50
C THR A 95 -5.12 -11.15 10.38
N SER A 96 -6.10 -10.47 9.78
CA SER A 96 -6.95 -11.00 8.70
C SER A 96 -6.15 -11.45 7.49
N ALA A 97 -6.36 -12.71 7.09
CA ALA A 97 -5.76 -13.29 5.89
C ALA A 97 -6.33 -12.68 4.60
N TYR A 98 -7.59 -12.25 4.62
CA TYR A 98 -8.26 -11.57 3.51
C TYR A 98 -7.64 -10.19 3.27
N ASP A 99 -7.52 -9.38 4.33
CA ASP A 99 -6.96 -8.02 4.27
C ASP A 99 -5.50 -8.03 3.83
N ALA A 100 -4.72 -9.00 4.33
CA ALA A 100 -3.33 -9.18 3.93
C ALA A 100 -3.19 -9.64 2.46
N ASN A 101 -4.13 -10.43 1.95
CA ASN A 101 -4.17 -10.79 0.54
C ASN A 101 -4.58 -9.59 -0.34
N GLN A 102 -5.57 -8.79 0.06
CA GLN A 102 -5.96 -7.55 -0.62
C GLN A 102 -4.77 -6.57 -0.68
N ALA A 103 -4.10 -6.31 0.44
CA ALA A 103 -2.93 -5.44 0.50
C ALA A 103 -1.80 -5.92 -0.41
N TYR A 104 -1.55 -7.24 -0.46
CA TYR A 104 -0.55 -7.83 -1.36
C TYR A 104 -0.95 -7.71 -2.84
N GLN A 105 -2.21 -7.96 -3.20
CA GLN A 105 -2.72 -7.86 -4.57
C GLN A 105 -2.58 -6.42 -5.10
N PHE A 106 -3.10 -5.42 -4.39
CA PHE A 106 -2.96 -4.01 -4.80
C PHE A 106 -1.48 -3.58 -4.89
N LEU A 107 -0.63 -4.01 -3.97
CA LEU A 107 0.80 -3.71 -4.03
C LEU A 107 1.46 -4.32 -5.28
N SER A 108 1.21 -5.60 -5.57
CA SER A 108 1.78 -6.28 -6.74
C SER A 108 1.36 -5.62 -8.05
N GLN A 109 0.09 -5.20 -8.15
CA GLN A 109 -0.44 -4.47 -9.30
C GLN A 109 0.24 -3.11 -9.47
N GLU A 110 0.36 -2.30 -8.41
CA GLU A 110 0.99 -0.98 -8.54
C GLU A 110 2.52 -1.02 -8.63
N VAL A 111 3.18 -2.10 -8.23
CA VAL A 111 4.61 -2.30 -8.51
C VAL A 111 4.85 -2.59 -10.00
N TYR A 112 3.90 -3.26 -10.67
CA TYR A 112 3.93 -3.41 -12.12
C TYR A 112 3.75 -2.07 -12.85
N THR A 113 2.75 -1.25 -12.50
CA THR A 113 2.53 0.08 -13.09
C THR A 113 3.72 1.01 -12.85
N PHE A 114 4.15 1.16 -11.58
CA PHE A 114 5.28 2.00 -11.15
C PHE A 114 6.55 1.79 -11.99
N SER A 115 6.84 0.55 -12.38
CA SER A 115 8.05 0.21 -13.17
C SER A 115 8.14 0.95 -14.51
N HIS A 116 6.99 1.34 -15.07
CA HIS A 116 6.84 2.10 -16.31
C HIS A 116 6.92 3.60 -16.03
N ASP A 117 6.09 4.12 -15.12
CA ASP A 117 5.95 5.55 -14.86
C ASP A 117 7.20 6.17 -14.20
N TYR A 118 7.84 5.44 -13.27
CA TYR A 118 9.10 5.85 -12.65
C TYR A 118 10.25 5.90 -13.67
N ARG A 119 10.23 5.04 -14.70
CA ARG A 119 11.17 5.11 -15.83
C ARG A 119 10.81 6.19 -16.86
N ALA A 120 9.53 6.49 -17.02
CA ALA A 120 9.03 7.51 -17.95
C ALA A 120 9.29 8.94 -17.44
N GLY A 121 9.05 9.22 -16.16
CA GLY A 121 9.30 10.53 -15.55
C GLY A 121 10.74 10.99 -15.71
N LYS A 122 11.70 10.09 -15.45
CA LYS A 122 13.14 10.32 -15.63
C LYS A 122 13.59 10.61 -17.08
N ARG A 123 12.74 10.35 -18.07
CA ARG A 123 12.96 10.72 -19.49
C ARG A 123 12.44 12.11 -19.86
N ARG A 124 11.73 12.81 -18.97
CA ARG A 124 11.48 14.24 -19.11
C ARG A 124 12.69 15.01 -18.55
N PRO A 125 13.61 15.55 -19.38
CA PRO A 125 14.49 16.61 -18.88
C PRO A 125 13.58 17.74 -18.39
N SER A 126 13.93 18.36 -17.26
CA SER A 126 13.13 19.43 -16.67
C SER A 126 12.91 20.54 -17.71
N ALA A 127 11.65 20.67 -18.15
CA ALA A 127 11.25 21.76 -19.03
C ALA A 127 11.41 23.05 -18.22
N ALA A 128 12.52 23.77 -18.47
CA ALA A 128 12.93 24.90 -17.65
C ALA A 128 11.76 25.86 -17.41
N SER A 129 11.61 26.28 -16.15
CA SER A 129 10.56 27.19 -15.71
C SER A 129 10.65 28.50 -16.48
N LYS A 130 9.89 28.59 -17.58
CA LYS A 130 9.81 29.79 -18.42
C LYS A 130 9.11 30.89 -17.64
N SER A 131 9.91 31.71 -16.97
CA SER A 131 9.48 32.99 -16.41
C SER A 131 8.76 33.79 -17.49
N ARG A 132 7.46 34.04 -17.28
CA ARG A 132 6.70 34.99 -18.08
C ARG A 132 7.07 36.41 -17.68
N SER A 133 8.13 36.94 -18.27
CA SER A 133 8.33 38.38 -18.42
C SER A 133 8.43 38.71 -19.90
N SER A 134 7.44 39.41 -20.41
CA SER A 134 7.34 39.78 -21.82
C SER A 134 8.17 41.03 -22.10
N GLN A 135 9.13 40.95 -23.02
CA GLN A 135 9.64 42.16 -23.68
C GLN A 135 9.85 41.93 -25.18
N THR A 136 9.21 42.82 -25.94
CA THR A 136 9.25 42.95 -27.41
C THR A 136 10.66 43.31 -27.89
N GLU A 137 11.15 42.71 -28.97
CA GLU A 137 11.68 43.49 -30.11
C GLU A 137 11.85 42.70 -31.43
N ARG A 138 12.52 43.31 -32.43
CA ARG A 138 12.24 43.13 -33.86
C ARG A 138 13.28 42.30 -34.63
N ARG A 139 12.78 41.67 -35.70
CA ARG A 139 13.40 41.45 -37.04
C ARG A 139 14.93 41.57 -37.17
N THR A 140 15.58 40.54 -37.72
CA THR A 140 16.24 40.62 -39.04
C THR A 140 16.48 39.22 -39.62
N SER A 141 16.70 39.15 -40.93
CA SER A 141 17.04 37.93 -41.68
C SER A 141 18.56 37.78 -41.85
N GLY A 142 19.09 36.56 -41.75
CA GLY A 142 20.49 36.26 -42.08
C GLY A 142 20.72 34.77 -42.28
N SER A 143 21.44 34.41 -43.34
CA SER A 143 21.74 33.01 -43.71
C SER A 143 23.22 32.71 -43.67
N SER A 144 23.62 31.59 -43.07
CA SER A 144 24.86 30.90 -43.42
C SER A 144 24.84 29.42 -43.01
N ARG A 145 25.65 28.61 -43.70
CA ARG A 145 25.89 27.19 -43.40
C ARG A 145 27.15 27.09 -42.54
N GLY A 146 27.25 26.06 -41.70
CA GLY A 146 28.48 25.72 -40.97
C GLY A 146 28.38 24.32 -40.35
N SER A 147 29.42 23.51 -40.47
CA SER A 147 29.42 22.10 -40.08
C SER A 147 30.45 21.80 -38.98
N SER A 148 30.17 20.74 -38.21
CA SER A 148 31.16 19.80 -37.64
C SER A 148 32.43 20.36 -36.98
N SER A 149 32.55 20.22 -35.66
CA SER A 149 33.53 19.28 -35.08
C SER A 149 33.42 19.19 -33.56
N SER A 150 33.92 18.10 -32.99
CA SER A 150 33.98 17.86 -31.55
C SER A 150 35.29 18.37 -30.94
N ARG A 151 35.24 18.74 -29.65
CA ARG A 151 36.37 18.61 -28.71
C ARG A 151 35.89 18.63 -27.27
N SER A 152 36.56 17.87 -26.42
CA SER A 152 36.18 17.64 -25.03
C SER A 152 36.70 18.75 -24.10
N ARG A 153 36.01 18.94 -22.97
CA ARG A 153 36.57 19.58 -21.78
C ARG A 153 36.38 18.68 -20.58
N LYS A 154 37.43 17.93 -20.25
CA LYS A 154 37.56 17.13 -19.03
C LYS A 154 37.66 18.09 -17.84
N LYS A 155 36.61 18.21 -17.03
CA LYS A 155 36.65 18.99 -15.78
C LYS A 155 36.91 18.05 -14.60
N ASN A 156 38.11 18.14 -14.03
CA ASN A 156 38.39 17.58 -12.72
C ASN A 156 37.65 18.42 -11.66
N SER A 157 37.17 17.78 -10.59
CA SER A 157 36.80 18.46 -9.35
C SER A 157 37.13 17.51 -8.21
N ASP A 158 38.13 17.89 -7.40
CA ASP A 158 38.76 16.97 -6.47
C ASP A 158 37.87 16.67 -5.26
N SER A 159 37.96 15.44 -4.76
CA SER A 159 37.30 15.02 -3.54
C SER A 159 37.86 15.76 -2.32
N ARG A 160 36.99 16.41 -1.54
CA ARG A 160 37.28 16.84 -0.17
C ARG A 160 36.17 16.36 0.76
N PHE A 161 36.40 15.23 1.43
CA PHE A 161 35.59 14.84 2.58
C PHE A 161 35.97 15.73 3.77
N SER A 162 34.99 16.26 4.48
CA SER A 162 35.23 17.09 5.67
C SER A 162 35.44 16.20 6.90
N SER A 163 36.47 16.50 7.69
CA SER A 163 36.75 15.82 8.97
C SER A 163 35.60 15.92 9.98
N THR A 164 34.67 16.85 9.78
CA THR A 164 33.50 17.08 10.65
C THR A 164 32.47 15.95 10.62
N ASP A 165 32.33 15.21 9.51
CA ASP A 165 31.37 14.10 9.42
C ASP A 165 31.89 12.83 10.10
N LEU A 166 33.20 12.58 10.05
CA LEU A 166 33.85 11.47 10.77
C LEU A 166 33.64 11.56 12.28
N ILE A 167 33.69 12.77 12.85
CA ILE A 167 33.44 13.00 14.28
C ILE A 167 31.97 12.71 14.65
N ARG A 168 31.02 13.07 13.78
CA ARG A 168 29.60 12.76 13.98
C ARG A 168 29.29 11.26 13.86
N LEU A 169 29.86 10.58 12.87
CA LEU A 169 29.71 9.13 12.71
C LEU A 169 30.28 8.36 13.91
N GLY A 170 31.45 8.78 14.40
CA GLY A 170 32.08 8.19 15.58
C GLY A 170 31.24 8.33 16.85
N ALA A 171 30.65 9.51 17.10
CA ALA A 171 29.78 9.74 18.25
C ALA A 171 28.56 8.81 18.26
N VAL A 172 27.90 8.63 17.12
CA VAL A 172 26.73 7.72 16.99
C VAL A 172 27.15 6.26 17.21
N LEU A 173 28.28 5.81 16.63
CA LEU A 173 28.79 4.46 16.83
C LEU A 173 29.13 4.17 18.30
N VAL A 174 29.75 5.12 19.01
CA VAL A 174 30.04 4.99 20.45
C VAL A 174 28.75 4.92 21.28
N CYS A 175 27.74 5.75 20.97
CA CYS A 175 26.45 5.69 21.66
C CYS A 175 25.76 4.32 21.46
N VAL A 176 25.72 3.82 20.22
CA VAL A 176 25.14 2.49 19.92
C VAL A 176 25.92 1.36 20.63
N ALA A 177 27.25 1.43 20.65
CA ALA A 177 28.08 0.45 21.35
C ALA A 177 27.82 0.43 22.87
N VAL A 178 27.69 1.61 23.50
CA VAL A 178 27.35 1.73 24.93
C VAL A 178 25.94 1.20 25.21
N ILE A 179 24.95 1.51 24.37
CA ILE A 179 23.57 1.00 24.52
C ILE A 179 23.56 -0.54 24.41
N VAL A 180 24.25 -1.13 23.43
CA VAL A 180 24.38 -2.59 23.29
C VAL A 180 25.08 -3.21 24.51
N LEU A 181 26.08 -2.55 25.08
CA LEU A 181 26.80 -3.02 26.26
C LEU A 181 25.92 -2.99 27.51
N VAL A 182 25.11 -1.95 27.71
CA VAL A 182 24.12 -1.87 28.80
C VAL A 182 23.05 -2.95 28.64
N VAL A 183 22.49 -3.15 27.45
CA VAL A 183 21.51 -4.22 27.18
C VAL A 183 22.10 -5.61 27.44
N ARG A 184 23.39 -5.83 27.15
CA ARG A 184 24.11 -7.08 27.47
C ARG A 184 24.38 -7.29 28.96
N LEU A 185 24.34 -6.24 29.78
CA LEU A 185 24.54 -6.29 31.23
C LEU A 185 23.24 -6.48 32.03
N VAL A 186 22.09 -6.12 31.46
CA VAL A 186 20.79 -6.09 32.15
C VAL A 186 19.91 -7.34 31.89
N LEU A 187 20.29 -8.22 30.95
CA LEU A 187 19.51 -9.41 30.56
C LEU A 187 20.13 -10.74 31.08
N PRO A 188 19.84 -11.17 32.33
CA PRO A 188 20.27 -12.47 32.84
C PRO A 188 19.53 -13.62 32.16
N LYS A 189 20.30 -14.53 31.55
CA LYS A 189 19.80 -15.68 30.78
C LYS A 189 19.36 -16.82 31.69
N LYS A 190 18.05 -17.14 31.74
CA LYS A 190 17.52 -18.29 32.51
C LYS A 190 16.98 -19.39 31.58
N LYS A 191 17.36 -20.64 31.86
CA LYS A 191 16.78 -21.86 31.27
C LYS A 191 15.72 -22.43 32.24
N GLY A 192 14.78 -23.21 31.74
CA GLY A 192 13.84 -23.97 32.57
C GLY A 192 12.86 -24.82 31.75
N THR A 193 13.12 -26.12 31.69
CA THR A 193 12.15 -27.17 31.32
C THR A 193 11.74 -27.90 32.62
N THR A 194 10.72 -28.78 32.54
CA THR A 194 10.59 -30.06 33.29
C THR A 194 9.31 -30.22 34.16
N GLU A 195 8.45 -31.11 33.67
CA GLU A 195 7.57 -32.10 34.36
C GLU A 195 6.21 -31.80 35.06
N THR A 196 5.20 -32.54 34.54
CA THR A 196 4.37 -33.58 35.21
C THR A 196 3.28 -33.22 36.25
N ALA A 197 2.05 -33.09 35.73
CA ALA A 197 0.82 -33.89 35.98
C ALA A 197 0.59 -34.64 37.32
N PRO A 198 -0.68 -34.86 37.75
CA PRO A 198 -1.43 -36.01 37.23
C PRO A 198 -2.97 -35.88 37.05
N VAL A 199 -3.48 -36.54 36.00
CA VAL A 199 -4.68 -37.42 35.92
C VAL A 199 -6.00 -37.02 36.63
N THR A 200 -7.09 -36.92 35.86
CA THR A 200 -8.28 -37.79 36.01
C THR A 200 -9.12 -37.86 34.71
N THR A 201 -9.61 -39.06 34.42
CA THR A 201 -10.41 -39.50 33.26
C THR A 201 -11.88 -39.09 33.38
N GLU A 202 -12.52 -38.61 32.31
CA GLU A 202 -13.56 -39.38 31.57
C GLU A 202 -13.82 -38.78 30.17
N ASN A 203 -14.89 -39.20 29.49
CA ASN A 203 -14.99 -39.30 28.03
C ASN A 203 -16.26 -38.62 27.47
N LEU A 204 -16.34 -38.53 26.13
CA LEU A 204 -17.49 -38.18 25.29
C LEU A 204 -17.86 -36.68 25.13
N LEU A 205 -17.55 -36.17 23.93
CA LEU A 205 -18.38 -35.23 23.16
C LEU A 205 -19.59 -36.00 22.55
N PRO A 206 -20.64 -35.34 21.97
CA PRO A 206 -20.71 -33.93 21.57
C PRO A 206 -22.00 -33.13 21.93
N GLU A 207 -21.93 -31.84 21.57
CA GLU A 207 -23.04 -30.98 21.08
C GLU A 207 -23.98 -30.25 22.05
N THR A 208 -24.55 -29.14 21.52
CA THR A 208 -25.62 -28.27 22.04
C THR A 208 -25.37 -27.54 23.38
N THR A 209 -25.13 -26.23 23.29
CA THR A 209 -25.54 -25.23 24.30
C THR A 209 -25.74 -23.89 23.61
N ALA A 210 -26.82 -23.18 23.96
CA ALA A 210 -27.16 -21.86 23.40
C ALA A 210 -26.43 -20.71 24.12
N ALA A 211 -26.43 -19.53 23.51
CA ALA A 211 -26.01 -18.27 24.13
C ALA A 211 -27.03 -17.82 25.22
N PRO A 212 -26.72 -16.80 26.05
CA PRO A 212 -26.67 -15.41 25.55
C PRO A 212 -25.59 -14.48 26.17
N GLU A 213 -25.04 -13.59 25.32
CA GLU A 213 -24.80 -12.15 25.59
C GLU A 213 -23.82 -11.71 26.73
N THR A 214 -23.32 -10.46 26.88
CA THR A 214 -23.40 -9.13 26.22
C THR A 214 -22.09 -8.36 26.58
N MET A 215 -21.65 -7.16 26.13
CA MET A 215 -22.05 -6.15 25.11
C MET A 215 -20.83 -5.24 24.82
N ALA A 216 -20.47 -4.96 23.55
CA ALA A 216 -19.82 -3.71 23.06
C ALA A 216 -19.41 -3.88 21.57
N GLU A 217 -19.65 -2.94 20.66
CA GLU A 217 -20.58 -1.80 20.65
C GLU A 217 -21.22 -1.74 19.26
N THR A 218 -22.54 -1.66 19.19
CA THR A 218 -23.29 -1.90 17.95
C THR A 218 -23.77 -0.58 17.34
N THR A 219 -23.10 -0.11 16.28
CA THR A 219 -23.80 0.66 15.25
C THR A 219 -24.91 -0.21 14.66
N PRO A 220 -26.13 0.30 14.47
CA PRO A 220 -27.23 -0.50 13.93
C PRO A 220 -26.84 -1.04 12.55
N ALA A 221 -26.89 -2.37 12.40
CA ALA A 221 -26.65 -3.00 11.12
C ALA A 221 -27.74 -2.55 10.15
N ALA A 222 -27.35 -1.80 9.11
CA ALA A 222 -28.25 -1.32 8.08
C ALA A 222 -28.99 -2.51 7.44
N VAL A 223 -30.31 -2.59 7.62
CA VAL A 223 -31.11 -3.71 7.12
C VAL A 223 -31.41 -3.47 5.66
N TYR A 224 -30.53 -3.97 4.78
CA TYR A 224 -30.74 -3.89 3.35
C TYR A 224 -31.82 -4.88 2.90
N LYS A 225 -32.78 -4.37 2.13
CA LYS A 225 -33.87 -5.15 1.50
C LYS A 225 -33.82 -4.96 -0.01
N THR A 226 -34.25 -5.97 -0.76
CA THR A 226 -34.47 -5.84 -2.20
C THR A 226 -35.71 -5.01 -2.51
N SER A 227 -35.63 -4.07 -3.46
CA SER A 227 -36.79 -3.29 -3.91
C SER A 227 -37.59 -3.97 -5.04
N ASP A 228 -36.94 -4.83 -5.82
CA ASP A 228 -37.52 -5.67 -6.88
C ASP A 228 -36.77 -7.03 -6.92
N ASN A 229 -37.12 -7.90 -7.86
CA ASN A 229 -36.56 -9.23 -8.06
C ASN A 229 -35.08 -9.19 -8.48
N LEU A 230 -34.19 -9.26 -7.50
CA LEU A 230 -32.76 -8.98 -7.65
C LEU A 230 -31.97 -10.26 -7.99
N ASN A 231 -31.24 -10.20 -9.09
CA ASN A 231 -30.46 -11.34 -9.59
C ASN A 231 -29.11 -11.40 -8.86
N VAL A 232 -28.85 -12.51 -8.17
CA VAL A 232 -27.59 -12.79 -7.46
C VAL A 232 -26.59 -13.42 -8.42
N ARG A 233 -25.33 -12.97 -8.42
CA ARG A 233 -24.31 -13.37 -9.41
C ARG A 233 -22.97 -13.72 -8.81
N SER A 234 -22.18 -14.51 -9.53
CA SER A 234 -20.80 -14.87 -9.15
C SER A 234 -19.78 -13.77 -9.41
N GLU A 235 -20.14 -12.76 -10.21
CA GLU A 235 -19.27 -11.67 -10.64
C GLU A 235 -20.08 -10.35 -10.71
N PRO A 236 -19.44 -9.18 -10.51
CA PRO A 236 -20.05 -7.85 -10.66
C PRO A 236 -20.24 -7.50 -12.14
N SER A 237 -21.09 -8.26 -12.83
CA SER A 237 -21.31 -8.14 -14.27
C SER A 237 -22.71 -8.58 -14.67
N THR A 238 -23.35 -7.81 -15.56
CA THR A 238 -24.66 -8.19 -16.15
C THR A 238 -24.58 -9.44 -17.04
N SER A 239 -23.37 -9.80 -17.47
CA SER A 239 -23.05 -11.04 -18.20
C SER A 239 -22.53 -12.18 -17.32
N GLY A 240 -22.17 -11.89 -16.06
CA GLY A 240 -21.67 -12.89 -15.11
C GLY A 240 -22.72 -13.94 -14.73
N ASN A 241 -22.29 -15.14 -14.32
CA ASN A 241 -23.20 -16.25 -14.05
C ASN A 241 -24.21 -15.90 -12.92
N LYS A 242 -25.46 -16.35 -13.06
CA LYS A 242 -26.50 -16.17 -12.05
C LYS A 242 -26.46 -17.33 -11.05
N LEU A 243 -26.30 -16.98 -9.77
CA LEU A 243 -26.36 -17.92 -8.65
C LEU A 243 -27.79 -18.07 -8.10
N GLY A 244 -28.60 -17.02 -8.17
CA GLY A 244 -29.96 -17.03 -7.64
C GLY A 244 -30.79 -15.81 -8.04
N LEU A 245 -32.02 -15.76 -7.53
CA LEU A 245 -32.95 -14.64 -7.68
C LEU A 245 -33.64 -14.40 -6.34
N LEU A 246 -33.42 -13.22 -5.76
CA LEU A 246 -34.05 -12.79 -4.52
C LEU A 246 -35.36 -12.06 -4.87
N PRO A 247 -36.53 -12.48 -4.37
CA PRO A 247 -37.78 -11.74 -4.56
C PRO A 247 -37.71 -10.33 -3.98
N ALA A 248 -38.60 -9.43 -4.41
CA ALA A 248 -38.76 -8.11 -3.79
C ALA A 248 -39.10 -8.22 -2.28
N GLY A 249 -38.59 -7.32 -1.45
CA GLY A 249 -38.78 -7.30 0.00
C GLY A 249 -37.91 -8.28 0.80
N THR A 250 -37.01 -9.02 0.14
CA THR A 250 -36.08 -9.95 0.79
C THR A 250 -34.98 -9.18 1.52
N ILE A 251 -34.79 -9.45 2.81
CA ILE A 251 -33.64 -8.96 3.58
C ILE A 251 -32.37 -9.67 3.09
N VAL A 252 -31.29 -8.93 2.85
CA VAL A 252 -29.99 -9.48 2.43
C VAL A 252 -28.93 -9.28 3.50
N ASP A 253 -28.06 -10.27 3.66
CA ASP A 253 -26.85 -10.17 4.49
C ASP A 253 -25.79 -9.39 3.70
N TYR A 254 -25.86 -8.06 3.79
CA TYR A 254 -24.98 -7.12 3.09
C TYR A 254 -23.60 -7.07 3.74
N VAL A 255 -22.55 -7.22 2.92
CA VAL A 255 -21.15 -7.23 3.36
C VAL A 255 -20.50 -5.87 3.09
N GLU A 256 -20.43 -5.45 1.83
CA GLU A 256 -19.76 -4.21 1.43
C GLU A 256 -20.22 -3.68 0.06
N ASP A 257 -19.87 -2.43 -0.23
CA ASP A 257 -19.95 -1.87 -1.57
C ASP A 257 -18.79 -2.36 -2.43
N TYR A 258 -19.06 -2.91 -3.62
CA TYR A 258 -18.00 -3.27 -4.57
C TYR A 258 -17.60 -2.08 -5.43
N ASP A 259 -18.58 -1.40 -6.03
CA ASP A 259 -18.41 -0.19 -6.84
C ASP A 259 -19.67 0.71 -6.78
N SER A 260 -19.96 1.50 -7.83
CA SER A 260 -21.17 2.34 -7.90
C SER A 260 -22.45 1.55 -8.20
N ASP A 261 -22.32 0.40 -8.84
CA ASP A 261 -23.39 -0.33 -9.51
C ASP A 261 -23.67 -1.68 -8.82
N TRP A 262 -22.69 -2.21 -8.06
CA TRP A 262 -22.70 -3.52 -7.40
C TRP A 262 -22.36 -3.45 -5.91
N ALA A 263 -23.06 -4.28 -5.14
CA ALA A 263 -22.80 -4.57 -3.74
C ALA A 263 -22.50 -6.06 -3.55
N VAL A 264 -21.71 -6.38 -2.52
CA VAL A 264 -21.40 -7.74 -2.08
C VAL A 264 -22.39 -8.14 -0.99
N ILE A 265 -23.04 -9.27 -1.17
CA ILE A 265 -23.87 -9.94 -0.15
C ILE A 265 -23.30 -11.32 0.15
N ASN A 266 -23.60 -11.82 1.34
CA ASN A 266 -23.46 -13.23 1.68
C ASN A 266 -24.73 -13.98 1.24
N TYR A 267 -24.57 -14.98 0.38
CA TYR A 267 -25.66 -15.78 -0.20
C TYR A 267 -25.28 -17.26 -0.11
N ASP A 268 -26.09 -18.06 0.59
CA ASP A 268 -25.82 -19.48 0.88
C ASP A 268 -24.39 -19.75 1.42
N GLY A 269 -23.87 -18.83 2.25
CA GLY A 269 -22.51 -18.90 2.84
C GLY A 269 -21.38 -18.54 1.87
N THR A 270 -21.70 -18.00 0.69
CA THR A 270 -20.75 -17.60 -0.36
C THR A 270 -20.89 -16.10 -0.66
N GLN A 271 -19.79 -15.38 -0.86
CA GLN A 271 -19.85 -13.99 -1.32
C GLN A 271 -20.38 -13.93 -2.76
N ALA A 272 -21.40 -13.11 -2.98
CA ALA A 272 -22.08 -12.96 -4.26
C ALA A 272 -22.41 -11.48 -4.53
N TYR A 273 -22.57 -11.14 -5.81
CA TYR A 273 -22.76 -9.78 -6.28
C TYR A 273 -24.21 -9.53 -6.67
N VAL A 274 -24.75 -8.41 -6.22
CA VAL A 274 -26.08 -7.90 -6.57
C VAL A 274 -25.99 -6.43 -6.98
N SER A 275 -26.87 -5.96 -7.87
CA SER A 275 -26.81 -4.56 -8.30
C SER A 275 -27.39 -3.63 -7.23
N LYS A 276 -26.56 -2.67 -6.79
CA LYS A 276 -26.79 -1.77 -5.65
C LYS A 276 -28.05 -0.92 -5.79
N GLN A 277 -28.42 -0.54 -7.01
CA GLN A 277 -29.63 0.27 -7.30
C GLN A 277 -30.96 -0.39 -6.85
N PHE A 278 -30.95 -1.71 -6.59
CA PHE A 278 -32.10 -2.47 -6.11
C PHE A 278 -32.03 -2.83 -4.62
N LEU A 279 -31.02 -2.33 -3.88
CA LEU A 279 -30.96 -2.43 -2.43
C LEU A 279 -31.46 -1.13 -1.81
N VAL A 280 -32.42 -1.25 -0.89
CA VAL A 280 -32.93 -0.16 -0.07
C VAL A 280 -32.57 -0.40 1.39
N HIS A 281 -32.14 0.65 2.07
CA HIS A 281 -31.98 0.69 3.52
C HIS A 281 -33.33 1.01 4.17
N ASP A 282 -33.65 0.33 5.27
CA ASP A 282 -34.81 0.59 6.15
C ASP A 282 -34.39 1.44 7.37
#